data_AF-A0A7V5Q0N3-F1
#
_entry.id   AF-A0A7V5Q0N3-F1
#
_cell.length_a   1.000
_cell.length_b   1.000
_cell.length_c   1.000
_cell.angle_alpha   90.00
_cell.angle_beta   90.00
_cell.angle_gamma   90.00
#
_symmetry.space_group_name_H-M   'P 1'
#
loop_
_entity.id
_entity.type
_entity.pdbx_description
1 polymer ?
#
loop_
_entity_poly.entity_id
_entity_poly.type
_entity_poly.pdbx_seq_one_letter_code
_entity_poly.pdbx_strand_id
1 'polypeptide(L)' 'MSTTTVDHPLVRCHLTRLRDAATEPAEFRILVQRLATLLAYEATQDLRT' A
#
# COMPACT_ATOMS: atom_id res chain seq x y z
N MET A 1 17.09 12.00 8.14
CA MET A 1 15.94 11.08 8.04
C MET A 1 16.12 10.26 6.78
N SER A 2 16.15 8.92 6.88
CA SER A 2 16.12 8.05 5.71
C SER A 2 14.66 7.74 5.38
N THR A 3 14.21 8.03 4.16
CA THR A 3 12.84 7.72 3.70
C THR A 3 12.91 6.57 2.70
N THR A 4 12.21 5.47 2.98
CA THR A 4 12.12 4.32 2.06
C THR A 4 10.92 4.50 1.15
N THR A 5 11.15 4.58 -0.17
CA THR A 5 10.09 4.64 -1.18
C THR A 5 9.76 3.23 -1.65
N VAL A 6 8.53 2.78 -1.43
CA VAL A 6 8.05 1.49 -1.91
C VAL A 6 7.57 1.62 -3.36
N ASP A 7 8.43 1.24 -4.31
CA ASP A 7 8.10 1.24 -5.74
C ASP A 7 7.64 -0.15 -6.18
N HIS A 8 6.32 -0.38 -6.08
CA HIS A 8 5.70 -1.65 -6.47
C HIS A 8 4.50 -1.39 -7.42
N PRO A 9 4.38 -2.11 -8.56
CA PRO A 9 3.29 -1.90 -9.51
C PRO A 9 1.88 -2.00 -8.90
N LEU A 10 1.69 -2.95 -7.96
CA LEU A 10 0.43 -3.11 -7.22
C LEU A 10 0.13 -1.92 -6.29
N VAL A 11 1.15 -1.37 -5.62
CA VAL A 11 0.98 -0.17 -4.78
C VAL A 11 0.49 0.99 -5.63
N ARG A 12 1.09 1.19 -6.80
CA ARG A 12 0.68 2.25 -7.74
C ARG A 12 -0.76 2.07 -8.22
N CYS A 13 -1.14 0.84 -8.58
CA CYS A 13 -2.52 0.51 -8.99
C CYS A 13 -3.54 0.77 -7.86
N HIS A 14 -3.23 0.33 -6.63
CA HIS A 14 -4.11 0.54 -5.48
C HIS A 14 -4.23 2.02 -5.10
N LEU A 15 -3.13 2.78 -5.16
CA LEU A 15 -3.15 4.22 -4.89
C LEU A 15 -3.98 5.02 -5.90
N THR A 16 -3.97 4.63 -7.18
CA THR A 16 -4.82 5.29 -8.18
C THR A 16 -6.30 5.17 -7.82
N ARG A 17 -6.77 3.96 -7.46
CA ARG A 17 -8.16 3.75 -7.04
C ARG A 17 -8.46 4.44 -5.71
N LEU A 18 -7.58 4.33 -4.71
CA LEU A 18 -7.76 5.00 -3.41
C LEU A 18 -7.92 6.52 -3.51
N ARG A 19 -7.30 7.16 -4.52
CA ARG A 19 -7.39 8.61 -4.74
C ARG A 19 -8.60 9.02 -5.56
N ASP A 20 -9.31 8.08 -6.17
CA ASP A 20 -10.55 8.36 -6.89
C ASP A 20 -11.69 8.61 -5.89
N ALA A 21 -12.29 9.80 -5.98
CA ALA A 21 -13.40 10.22 -5.13
C ALA A 21 -14.69 9.40 -5.36
N ALA A 22 -14.80 8.71 -6.50
CA ALA A 22 -15.92 7.81 -6.79
C ALA A 22 -15.75 6.43 -6.14
N THR A 23 -14.63 6.15 -5.47
CA THR A 23 -14.40 4.85 -4.83
C THR A 23 -15.32 4.64 -3.64
N GLU A 24 -16.14 3.60 -3.73
CA GLU A 24 -17.08 3.23 -2.66
C GLU A 24 -16.36 2.92 -1.34
N PRO A 25 -16.94 3.28 -0.17
CA PRO A 25 -16.29 3.09 1.13
C PRO A 25 -15.87 1.64 1.42
N ALA A 26 -16.62 0.66 0.92
CA ALA A 26 -16.29 -0.76 1.07
C ALA A 26 -15.04 -1.13 0.26
N GLU A 27 -14.93 -0.65 -0.97
CA GLU A 27 -13.78 -0.87 -1.83
C GLU A 27 -12.53 -0.17 -1.27
N PHE A 28 -12.68 1.06 -0.79
CA PHE A 28 -11.61 1.82 -0.17
C PHE A 28 -10.94 1.04 0.97
N ARG A 29 -11.74 0.47 1.88
CA ARG A 29 -11.23 -0.35 3.00
C ARG A 29 -10.42 -1.56 2.52
N ILE A 30 -10.90 -2.25 1.47
CA ILE A 30 -10.20 -3.40 0.90
C ILE A 30 -8.86 -2.98 0.29
N LEU A 31 -8.83 -1.87 -0.44
CA LEU A 31 -7.62 -1.34 -1.06
C LEU A 31 -6.59 -0.90 -0.01
N VAL A 32 -7.02 -0.23 1.06
CA VAL A 32 -6.14 0.13 2.18
C VAL A 32 -5.55 -1.11 2.85
N GLN A 33 -6.36 -2.14 3.10
CA GLN A 33 -5.88 -3.39 3.70
C GLN A 33 -4.78 -4.04 2.85
N ARG A 34 -4.97 -4.10 1.52
CA ARG A 34 -3.98 -4.65 0.59
C ARG A 34 -2.69 -3.83 0.56
N LEU A 35 -2.83 -2.50 0.55
CA LEU A 35 -1.70 -1.59 0.61
C LEU A 35 -0.89 -1.79 1.90
N ALA A 36 -1.56 -1.90 3.05
CA ALA A 36 -0.92 -2.10 4.34
C ALA A 36 -0.12 -3.40 4.41
N THR A 37 -0.62 -4.49 3.83
CA THR A 37 0.14 -5.76 3.75
C THR A 37 1.42 -5.62 2.95
N LEU A 38 1.38 -4.93 1.79
CA LEU A 38 2.59 -4.71 0.98
C LEU A 38 3.60 -3.82 1.71
N LEU A 39 3.13 -2.78 2.40
CA LEU A 39 4.00 -1.92 3.20
C LEU A 39 4.62 -2.67 4.39
N ALA A 40 3.85 -3.53 5.06
CA ALA A 40 4.34 -4.33 6.17
C ALA A 40 5.43 -5.29 5.70
N TYR A 41 5.26 -5.95 4.56
CA TYR A 41 6.29 -6.80 3.96
C TYR A 41 7.61 -6.04 3.79
N GLU A 42 7.58 -4.90 3.08
CA GLU A 42 8.75 -4.05 2.87
C GLU A 42 9.36 -3.53 4.17
N ALA A 43 8.53 -3.14 5.14
CA ALA A 43 8.97 -2.64 6.44
C ALA A 43 9.62 -3.71 7.32
N THR A 44 9.38 -5.00 7.05
CA THR A 44 9.96 -6.12 7.80
C THR A 44 11.14 -6.79 7.11
N GLN A 45 11.57 -6.30 5.94
CA GLN A 45 12.67 -6.93 5.19
C GLN A 45 14.03 -6.89 5.91
N ASP A 46 14.22 -5.95 6.82
CA ASP A 46 15.44 -5.79 7.61
C ASP A 46 15.46 -6.66 8.87
N LEU A 47 14.38 -7.37 9.17
CA LEU A 47 14.34 -8.37 10.24
C LEU A 47 15.23 -9.55 9.86
N ARG A 48 16.28 -9.78 10.65
CA ARG A 48 17.13 -10.97 10.54
C ARG A 48 16.41 -12.17 11.14
N THR A 49 16.43 -13.28 10.43
CA THR A 49 15.90 -14.59 10.86
C THR A 49 16.78 -15.26 11.90
#